data_AF-A0A8S1E9P5-F1
#
_entry.id   AF-A0A8S1E9P5-F1
#
_cell.length_a   1.000
_cell.length_b   1.000
_cell.length_c   1.000
_cell.angle_alpha   90.00
_cell.angle_beta   90.00
_cell.angle_gamma   90.00
#
_symmetry.space_group_name_H-M   'P 1'
#
loop_
_entity.id
_entity.type
_entity.pdbx_description
1 polymer ?
#
loop_
_entity_poly.entity_id
_entity_poly.type
_entity_poly.pdbx_seq_one_letter_code
_entity_poly.pdbx_strand_id
1 'polypeptide(L)'
;MLFKSSLIFVAVIGASLAATASQCAKKEAKAVKECVQLLQDSTEGVKKLFASNFDKKNQDEMNEICKKSQACFADLKKKCSDFPPEATSTLDFICGKIEFFTGPFSECMIKLIKLDDTPTGGCGEKMLNSEIFENPKNACKAVKDTIGCEKDIGKVCDAAAEKLFHDENQKDLKKYKC
;
A
#
# COMPACT_ATOMS: atom_id res chain seq x y z
N MET A 1 -18.20 8.92 0.26
CA MET A 1 -18.50 7.78 -0.64
C MET A 1 -18.11 6.48 0.06
N LEU A 2 -18.91 5.42 -0.06
CA LEU A 2 -18.73 4.16 0.64
C LEU A 2 -17.60 3.32 0.00
N PHE A 3 -16.45 3.21 0.68
CA PHE A 3 -15.36 2.30 0.32
C PHE A 3 -15.86 0.83 0.37
N LYS A 4 -16.24 0.27 -0.78
CA LYS A 4 -16.93 -1.03 -0.89
C LYS A 4 -16.03 -2.26 -1.08
N SER A 5 -14.70 -2.15 -1.00
CA SER A 5 -13.79 -3.26 -1.38
C SER A 5 -12.96 -3.86 -0.24
N SER A 6 -13.46 -3.89 1.01
CA SER A 6 -12.71 -4.47 2.16
C SER A 6 -12.58 -6.00 2.16
N LEU A 7 -13.12 -6.74 1.17
CA LEU A 7 -13.21 -8.21 1.23
C LEU A 7 -12.29 -8.97 0.26
N ILE A 8 -11.60 -8.30 -0.68
CA ILE A 8 -10.86 -8.99 -1.76
C ILE A 8 -9.40 -9.29 -1.37
N PHE A 9 -8.78 -8.47 -0.52
CA PHE A 9 -7.36 -8.59 -0.13
C PHE A 9 -7.04 -9.87 0.66
N VAL A 10 -7.96 -10.30 1.52
CA VAL A 10 -7.84 -11.54 2.32
C VAL A 10 -7.80 -12.77 1.42
N ALA A 11 -8.51 -12.74 0.29
CA ALA A 11 -8.61 -13.88 -0.60
C ALA A 11 -7.32 -14.09 -1.41
N VAL A 12 -6.62 -13.03 -1.85
CA VAL A 12 -5.44 -13.20 -2.70
C VAL A 12 -4.20 -13.57 -1.88
N ILE A 13 -3.92 -12.87 -0.77
CA ILE A 13 -2.77 -13.21 0.10
C ILE A 13 -3.07 -14.48 0.90
N GLY A 14 -4.31 -14.66 1.39
CA GLY A 14 -4.75 -15.88 2.04
C GLY A 14 -4.75 -17.10 1.11
N ALA A 15 -5.18 -16.96 -0.16
CA ALA A 15 -5.09 -18.06 -1.13
C ALA A 15 -3.65 -18.32 -1.60
N SER A 16 -2.80 -17.29 -1.72
CA SER A 16 -1.38 -17.47 -2.08
C SER A 16 -0.59 -18.17 -0.97
N LEU A 17 -0.88 -17.86 0.29
CA LEU A 17 -0.31 -18.54 1.47
C LEU A 17 -0.91 -19.93 1.70
N ALA A 18 -2.19 -20.14 1.37
CA ALA A 18 -2.83 -21.45 1.46
C ALA A 18 -2.41 -22.40 0.32
N ALA A 19 -2.16 -21.89 -0.89
CA ALA A 19 -1.79 -22.68 -2.07
C ALA A 19 -0.31 -23.09 -2.09
N THR A 20 0.56 -22.34 -1.40
CA THR A 20 2.00 -22.68 -1.23
C THR A 20 2.31 -23.37 0.09
N ALA A 21 1.27 -23.72 0.87
CA ALA A 21 1.38 -24.09 2.29
C ALA A 21 2.46 -25.12 2.56
N SER A 22 3.59 -24.58 2.98
CA SER A 22 4.75 -25.27 3.50
C SER A 22 4.31 -26.30 4.53
N GLN A 23 5.04 -27.39 4.77
CA GLN A 23 4.88 -28.06 6.06
C GLN A 23 5.19 -27.09 7.22
N CYS A 24 6.03 -26.08 6.97
CA CYS A 24 6.28 -24.97 7.88
C CYS A 24 5.07 -24.03 8.04
N ALA A 25 4.45 -23.58 6.94
CA ALA A 25 3.29 -22.69 7.00
C ALA A 25 2.09 -23.31 7.75
N LYS A 26 1.93 -24.64 7.72
CA LYS A 26 0.93 -25.35 8.53
C LYS A 26 1.25 -25.32 10.03
N LYS A 27 2.53 -25.43 10.41
CA LYS A 27 2.98 -25.33 11.81
C LYS A 27 2.90 -23.89 12.34
N GLU A 28 3.22 -22.92 11.49
CA GLU A 28 3.21 -21.49 11.80
C GLU A 28 1.87 -20.82 11.42
N ALA A 29 0.80 -21.58 11.16
CA ALA A 29 -0.46 -21.05 10.62
C ALA A 29 -1.05 -19.89 11.44
N LYS A 30 -0.86 -19.92 12.76
CA LYS A 30 -1.24 -18.84 13.66
C LYS A 30 -0.43 -17.56 13.41
N ALA A 31 0.89 -17.66 13.34
CA ALA A 31 1.78 -16.53 13.07
C ALA A 31 1.55 -15.97 11.66
N VAL A 32 1.33 -16.84 10.66
CA VAL A 32 0.93 -16.42 9.31
C VAL A 32 -0.35 -15.60 9.35
N LYS A 33 -1.37 -16.07 10.07
CA LYS A 33 -2.65 -15.36 10.21
C LYS A 33 -2.46 -14.00 10.90
N GLU A 34 -1.66 -13.93 11.95
CA GLU A 34 -1.35 -12.68 12.67
C GLU A 34 -0.63 -11.67 11.77
N CYS A 35 0.38 -12.10 11.00
CA CYS A 35 1.08 -11.20 10.08
C CYS A 35 0.17 -10.69 8.96
N VAL A 36 -0.70 -11.55 8.41
CA VAL A 36 -1.68 -11.15 7.39
C VAL A 36 -2.69 -10.16 7.96
N GLN A 37 -3.13 -10.33 9.21
CA GLN A 37 -4.04 -9.39 9.87
C GLN A 37 -3.40 -8.00 10.05
N LEU A 38 -2.13 -7.92 10.45
CA LEU A 38 -1.42 -6.64 10.58
C LEU A 38 -1.37 -5.87 9.24
N LEU A 39 -1.19 -6.57 8.13
CA LEU A 39 -1.20 -5.96 6.80
C LEU A 39 -2.59 -5.47 6.38
N GLN A 40 -3.65 -6.20 6.76
CA GLN A 40 -5.04 -5.76 6.55
C GLN A 40 -5.35 -4.50 7.35
N ASP A 41 -4.99 -4.49 8.63
CA ASP A 41 -5.20 -3.36 9.52
C ASP A 41 -4.42 -2.13 9.02
N SER A 42 -3.21 -2.33 8.47
CA SER A 42 -2.44 -1.26 7.79
C SER A 42 -3.24 -0.65 6.64
N THR A 43 -3.75 -1.49 5.75
CA THR A 43 -4.41 -1.06 4.51
C THR A 43 -5.74 -0.36 4.81
N GLU A 44 -6.52 -0.87 5.76
CA GLU A 44 -7.74 -0.21 6.22
C GLU A 44 -7.44 1.08 6.98
N GLY A 45 -6.38 1.10 7.80
CA GLY A 45 -5.92 2.28 8.52
C GLY A 45 -5.58 3.43 7.58
N VAL A 46 -4.89 3.13 6.47
CA VAL A 46 -4.55 4.13 5.44
C VAL A 46 -5.80 4.73 4.84
N LYS A 47 -6.76 3.90 4.41
CA LYS A 47 -8.03 4.38 3.85
C LYS A 47 -8.80 5.23 4.85
N LYS A 48 -8.85 4.81 6.12
CA LYS A 48 -9.49 5.56 7.21
C LYS A 48 -8.78 6.88 7.48
N LEU A 49 -7.46 6.89 7.51
CA LEU A 49 -6.62 8.07 7.77
C LEU A 49 -6.82 9.13 6.70
N PHE A 50 -6.86 8.71 5.44
CA PHE A 50 -7.10 9.62 4.32
C PHE A 50 -8.57 10.03 4.17
N ALA A 51 -9.51 9.21 4.69
CA ALA A 51 -10.92 9.60 4.81
C ALA A 51 -11.21 10.48 6.04
N SER A 52 -10.35 10.44 7.06
CA SER A 52 -10.37 11.32 8.22
C SER A 52 -9.39 12.47 8.05
N ASN A 53 -9.32 13.38 9.01
CA ASN A 53 -8.29 14.42 8.97
C ASN A 53 -6.91 13.76 9.03
N PHE A 54 -6.13 13.92 7.95
CA PHE A 54 -4.72 13.54 7.92
C PHE A 54 -3.97 14.38 8.96
N ASP A 55 -3.57 13.74 10.06
CA ASP A 55 -2.77 14.36 11.11
C ASP A 55 -1.52 13.52 11.42
N LYS A 56 -0.56 14.14 12.12
CA LYS A 56 0.72 13.53 12.44
C LYS A 56 0.57 12.25 13.27
N LYS A 57 -0.44 12.18 14.15
CA LYS A 57 -0.68 11.02 15.00
C LYS A 57 -1.06 9.81 14.15
N ASN A 58 -1.99 10.00 13.22
CA ASN A 58 -2.43 8.91 12.34
C ASN A 58 -1.28 8.45 11.42
N GLN A 59 -0.42 9.36 10.97
CA GLN A 59 0.79 9.03 10.21
C GLN A 59 1.74 8.13 11.01
N ASP A 60 2.04 8.50 12.26
CA ASP A 60 2.94 7.72 13.12
C ASP A 60 2.39 6.31 13.38
N GLU A 61 1.08 6.20 13.61
CA GLU A 61 0.39 4.91 13.76
C GLU A 61 0.55 4.02 12.51
N MET A 62 0.47 4.60 11.30
CA MET A 62 0.64 3.83 10.07
C MET A 62 2.06 3.36 9.82
N ASN A 63 3.04 4.22 10.09
CA ASN A 63 4.44 3.85 10.03
C ASN A 63 4.77 2.73 11.03
N GLU A 64 4.18 2.76 12.23
CA GLU A 64 4.35 1.71 13.23
C GLU A 64 3.75 0.37 12.77
N ILE A 65 2.54 0.37 12.19
CA ILE A 65 1.90 -0.86 11.70
C ILE A 65 2.68 -1.45 10.51
N CYS A 66 3.24 -0.61 9.64
CA CYS A 66 4.13 -1.08 8.57
C CYS A 66 5.39 -1.76 9.10
N LYS A 67 6.06 -1.15 10.10
CA LYS A 67 7.22 -1.76 10.77
C LYS A 67 6.87 -3.09 11.44
N LYS A 68 5.74 -3.16 12.16
CA LYS A 68 5.26 -4.39 12.81
C LYS A 68 4.98 -5.49 11.79
N SER A 69 4.30 -5.15 10.70
CA SER A 69 4.03 -6.08 9.60
C SER A 69 5.34 -6.60 9.03
N GLN A 70 6.29 -5.71 8.67
CA GLN A 70 7.56 -6.11 8.06
C GLN A 70 8.37 -7.03 8.98
N ALA A 71 8.42 -6.72 10.28
CA ALA A 71 9.07 -7.58 11.27
C ALA A 71 8.40 -8.96 11.35
N CYS A 72 7.06 -9.01 11.35
CA CYS A 72 6.29 -10.25 11.41
C CYS A 72 6.60 -11.18 10.21
N PHE A 73 6.57 -10.63 8.99
CA PHE A 73 6.89 -11.39 7.78
C PHE A 73 8.38 -11.77 7.68
N ALA A 74 9.29 -10.94 8.18
CA ALA A 74 10.72 -11.26 8.25
C ALA A 74 10.98 -12.44 9.21
N ASP A 75 10.31 -12.48 10.36
CA ASP A 75 10.43 -13.58 11.30
C ASP A 75 9.81 -14.88 10.77
N LEU A 76 8.67 -14.80 10.05
CA LEU A 76 8.13 -15.94 9.33
C LEU A 76 9.09 -16.49 8.28
N LYS A 77 9.76 -15.62 7.52
CA LYS A 77 10.76 -16.03 6.52
C LYS A 77 11.97 -16.74 7.15
N LYS A 78 12.39 -16.34 8.36
CA LYS A 78 13.46 -17.03 9.10
C LYS A 78 13.03 -18.44 9.55
N LYS A 79 11.76 -18.60 9.94
CA LYS A 79 11.20 -19.87 10.43
C LYS A 79 10.80 -20.81 9.29
N CYS A 80 10.34 -20.24 8.18
CA CYS A 80 9.84 -20.92 7.00
C CYS A 80 10.63 -20.50 5.78
N SER A 81 11.64 -21.29 5.42
CA SER A 81 12.49 -21.06 4.23
C SER A 81 11.71 -21.13 2.91
N ASP A 82 10.55 -21.75 2.95
CA ASP A 82 9.58 -21.92 1.86
C ASP A 82 8.53 -20.80 1.80
N PHE A 83 8.64 -19.77 2.66
CA PHE A 83 7.71 -18.66 2.68
C PHE A 83 7.75 -17.86 1.36
N PRO A 84 6.60 -17.58 0.73
CA PRO A 84 6.55 -16.97 -0.60
C PRO A 84 7.24 -15.59 -0.61
N PRO A 85 8.29 -15.40 -1.43
CA PRO A 85 8.97 -14.11 -1.56
C PRO A 85 8.02 -12.98 -1.95
N GLU A 86 6.96 -13.31 -2.68
CA GLU A 86 5.95 -12.38 -3.16
C GLU A 86 5.22 -11.68 -2.01
N ALA A 87 4.99 -12.36 -0.89
CA ALA A 87 4.31 -11.78 0.26
C ALA A 87 5.17 -10.67 0.92
N THR A 88 6.49 -10.87 1.03
CA THR A 88 7.40 -9.85 1.58
C THR A 88 7.54 -8.68 0.61
N SER A 89 7.66 -8.93 -0.70
CA SER A 89 7.77 -7.86 -1.69
C SER A 89 6.49 -7.02 -1.82
N THR A 90 5.33 -7.61 -1.55
CA THR A 90 4.02 -6.93 -1.53
C THR A 90 3.94 -5.97 -0.35
N LEU A 91 4.35 -6.45 0.82
CA LEU A 91 4.37 -5.63 2.02
C LEU A 91 5.35 -4.45 1.88
N ASP A 92 6.54 -4.70 1.34
CA ASP A 92 7.53 -3.65 1.07
C ASP A 92 7.02 -2.63 0.03
N PHE A 93 6.18 -3.05 -0.92
CA PHE A 93 5.50 -2.15 -1.84
C PHE A 93 4.54 -1.24 -1.06
N ILE A 94 3.58 -1.87 -0.38
CA ILE A 94 2.48 -1.18 0.30
C ILE A 94 3.04 -0.20 1.33
N CYS A 95 4.00 -0.64 2.14
CA CYS A 95 4.63 0.20 3.14
C CYS A 95 5.46 1.33 2.53
N GLY A 96 6.16 1.10 1.42
CA GLY A 96 6.86 2.17 0.70
C GLY A 96 5.89 3.27 0.24
N LYS A 97 4.72 2.90 -0.30
CA LYS A 97 3.70 3.89 -0.67
C LYS A 97 3.09 4.61 0.53
N ILE A 98 2.84 3.91 1.63
CA ILE A 98 2.35 4.53 2.86
C ILE A 98 3.37 5.53 3.40
N GLU A 99 4.64 5.16 3.48
CA GLU A 99 5.72 6.06 3.92
C GLU A 99 5.85 7.27 2.99
N PHE A 100 5.72 7.08 1.68
CA PHE A 100 5.74 8.16 0.71
C PHE A 100 4.56 9.13 0.89
N PHE A 101 3.33 8.60 0.87
CA PHE A 101 2.10 9.40 0.98
C PHE A 101 1.92 10.03 2.34
N THR A 102 2.48 9.43 3.39
CA THR A 102 2.39 10.00 4.73
C THR A 102 3.57 10.88 5.09
N GLY A 103 4.74 10.68 4.46
CA GLY A 103 5.95 11.47 4.71
C GLY A 103 6.10 12.62 3.70
N PRO A 104 7.07 12.53 2.78
CA PRO A 104 7.48 13.65 1.94
C PRO A 104 6.40 14.14 0.96
N PHE A 105 5.38 13.33 0.66
CA PHE A 105 4.29 13.71 -0.24
C PHE A 105 2.98 14.07 0.49
N SER A 106 2.96 14.04 1.82
CA SER A 106 1.74 14.17 2.63
C SER A 106 0.95 15.45 2.38
N GLU A 107 1.60 16.61 2.37
CA GLU A 107 0.92 17.88 2.14
C GLU A 107 0.20 17.92 0.78
N CYS A 108 0.84 17.36 -0.24
CA CYS A 108 0.24 17.27 -1.57
C CYS A 108 -0.91 16.25 -1.59
N MET A 109 -0.74 15.10 -0.96
CA MET A 109 -1.77 14.07 -0.86
C MET A 109 -3.04 14.62 -0.19
N ILE A 110 -2.91 15.42 0.87
CA ILE A 110 -4.03 16.11 1.53
C ILE A 110 -4.75 17.04 0.57
N LYS A 111 -4.00 17.83 -0.22
CA LYS A 111 -4.59 18.76 -1.20
C LYS A 111 -5.36 18.01 -2.28
N LEU A 112 -4.81 16.91 -2.80
CA LEU A 112 -5.46 16.08 -3.82
C LEU A 112 -6.77 15.47 -3.32
N ILE A 113 -6.77 14.89 -2.12
CA ILE A 113 -7.98 14.27 -1.54
C ILE A 113 -9.08 15.31 -1.31
N LYS A 114 -8.73 16.52 -0.86
CA LYS A 114 -9.70 17.62 -0.66
C LYS A 114 -10.31 18.14 -1.97
N LEU A 115 -9.66 17.92 -3.11
CA LEU A 115 -10.18 18.27 -4.43
C LEU A 115 -11.04 17.16 -5.04
N ASP A 116 -10.90 15.93 -4.54
CA ASP A 116 -11.62 14.74 -5.00
C ASP A 116 -13.07 14.64 -4.49
N ASP A 117 -13.60 15.68 -3.84
CA ASP A 117 -15.06 15.88 -3.67
C ASP A 117 -15.80 16.13 -5.02
N THR A 118 -15.11 15.97 -6.15
CA THR A 118 -15.67 16.02 -7.50
C THR A 118 -16.01 14.62 -8.05
N PRO A 119 -17.14 14.45 -8.77
CA PRO A 119 -17.77 13.15 -9.03
C PRO A 119 -17.04 12.18 -9.99
N THR A 120 -15.82 12.50 -10.43
CA THR A 120 -15.05 11.70 -11.41
C THR A 120 -13.82 10.99 -10.85
N GLY A 121 -13.56 11.10 -9.54
CA GLY A 121 -12.42 10.44 -8.86
C GLY A 121 -11.08 10.94 -9.37
N GLY A 122 -10.56 11.99 -8.73
CA GLY A 122 -9.26 12.53 -9.09
C GLY A 122 -8.10 11.74 -8.52
N CYS A 123 -6.93 12.36 -8.57
CA CYS A 123 -5.66 11.67 -8.42
C CYS A 123 -5.40 11.15 -7.01
N GLY A 124 -5.98 11.77 -5.97
CA GLY A 124 -5.93 11.24 -4.61
C GLY A 124 -6.71 9.93 -4.50
N GLU A 125 -7.92 9.88 -5.04
CA GLU A 125 -8.76 8.68 -5.05
C GLU A 125 -8.10 7.55 -5.85
N LYS A 126 -7.55 7.81 -7.03
CA LYS A 126 -6.82 6.80 -7.82
C LYS A 126 -5.61 6.23 -7.09
N MET A 127 -4.90 7.06 -6.33
CA MET A 127 -3.77 6.60 -5.52
C MET A 127 -4.24 5.74 -4.33
N LEU A 128 -5.34 6.09 -3.67
CA LEU A 128 -5.87 5.37 -2.48
C LEU A 128 -6.67 4.11 -2.81
N ASN A 129 -7.42 4.14 -3.91
CA ASN A 129 -8.21 3.02 -4.43
C ASN A 129 -7.45 2.22 -5.48
N SER A 130 -6.15 2.46 -5.61
CA SER A 130 -5.27 1.70 -6.46
C SER A 130 -5.40 0.20 -6.12
N GLU A 131 -5.61 -0.63 -7.15
CA GLU A 131 -5.66 -2.11 -7.02
C GLU A 131 -4.38 -2.69 -6.42
N ILE A 132 -3.34 -1.87 -6.23
CA ILE A 132 -2.10 -2.24 -5.55
C ILE A 132 -2.31 -2.65 -4.10
N PHE A 133 -3.32 -2.08 -3.43
CA PHE A 133 -3.76 -2.47 -2.11
C PHE A 133 -4.66 -3.71 -2.13
N GLU A 134 -4.91 -4.29 -3.30
CA GLU A 134 -5.77 -5.47 -3.49
C GLU A 134 -4.99 -6.69 -4.01
N ASN A 135 -4.07 -6.48 -4.97
CA ASN A 135 -3.25 -7.54 -5.55
C ASN A 135 -1.87 -7.03 -6.01
N PRO A 136 -0.76 -7.56 -5.50
CA PRO A 136 0.60 -7.15 -5.90
C PRO A 136 0.92 -7.43 -7.37
N LYS A 137 0.26 -8.39 -8.02
CA LYS A 137 0.39 -8.58 -9.48
C LYS A 137 -0.08 -7.36 -10.28
N ASN A 138 -0.90 -6.52 -9.65
CA ASN A 138 -1.38 -5.28 -10.23
C ASN A 138 -0.44 -4.11 -9.90
N ALA A 139 0.71 -4.31 -9.24
CA ALA A 139 1.61 -3.22 -8.88
C ALA A 139 2.03 -2.39 -10.11
N CYS A 140 2.41 -3.05 -11.21
CA CYS A 140 2.74 -2.35 -12.45
C CYS A 140 1.54 -1.62 -13.06
N LYS A 141 0.35 -2.21 -13.01
CA LYS A 141 -0.88 -1.58 -13.51
C LYS A 141 -1.18 -0.32 -12.70
N ALA A 142 -1.16 -0.44 -11.38
CA ALA A 142 -1.40 0.66 -10.45
C ALA A 142 -0.38 1.80 -10.52
N VAL A 143 0.91 1.50 -10.67
CA VAL A 143 1.93 2.54 -10.93
C VAL A 143 1.62 3.23 -12.27
N LYS A 144 1.31 2.47 -13.33
CA LYS A 144 0.97 3.03 -14.65
C LYS A 144 -0.31 3.88 -14.62
N ASP A 145 -1.33 3.46 -13.88
CA ASP A 145 -2.60 4.17 -13.74
C ASP A 145 -2.45 5.52 -13.00
N THR A 146 -1.40 5.65 -12.19
CA THR A 146 -1.11 6.88 -11.42
C THR A 146 -0.09 7.80 -12.08
N ILE A 147 0.69 7.35 -13.08
CA ILE A 147 1.59 8.24 -13.88
C ILE A 147 0.80 9.38 -14.54
N GLY A 148 -0.44 9.13 -14.95
CA GLY A 148 -1.30 10.16 -15.53
C GLY A 148 -1.60 11.34 -14.59
N CYS A 149 -1.33 11.19 -13.29
CA CYS A 149 -1.57 12.22 -12.28
C CYS A 149 -0.47 13.27 -12.14
N GLU A 150 0.72 13.06 -12.73
CA GLU A 150 1.87 13.97 -12.58
C GLU A 150 1.51 15.43 -12.90
N LYS A 151 0.82 15.65 -14.02
CA LYS A 151 0.42 17.01 -14.43
C LYS A 151 -0.60 17.65 -13.50
N ASP A 152 -1.47 16.87 -12.88
CA ASP A 152 -2.48 17.39 -11.96
C ASP A 152 -1.86 17.65 -10.59
N ILE A 153 -0.88 16.84 -10.17
CA ILE A 153 -0.04 17.10 -9.00
C ILE A 153 0.71 18.44 -9.15
N GLY A 154 1.31 18.70 -10.31
CA GLY A 154 2.00 19.97 -10.57
C GLY A 154 1.10 21.20 -10.46
N LYS A 155 -0.18 21.07 -10.85
CA LYS A 155 -1.18 22.13 -10.73
C LYS A 155 -1.71 22.32 -9.31
N VAL A 156 -1.94 21.23 -8.59
CA VAL A 156 -2.58 21.24 -7.26
C VAL A 156 -1.57 21.57 -6.17
N CYS A 157 -0.37 21.05 -6.30
CA CYS A 157 0.66 21.11 -5.28
C CYS A 157 1.74 22.10 -5.69
N ASP A 158 2.68 21.66 -6.53
CA ASP A 158 3.74 22.44 -7.18
C ASP A 158 4.63 21.51 -8.03
N ALA A 159 5.59 22.10 -8.75
CA ALA A 159 6.55 21.36 -9.57
C ALA A 159 7.50 20.46 -8.75
N ALA A 160 7.73 20.76 -7.47
CA ALA A 160 8.58 19.94 -6.61
C ALA A 160 7.85 18.64 -6.23
N ALA A 161 6.56 18.72 -5.89
CA ALA A 161 5.70 17.57 -5.64
C ALA A 161 5.50 16.72 -6.90
N GLU A 162 5.32 17.34 -8.08
CA GLU A 162 5.27 16.63 -9.36
C GLU A 162 6.55 15.81 -9.59
N LYS A 163 7.71 16.46 -9.45
CA LYS A 163 9.01 15.79 -9.60
C LYS A 163 9.19 14.67 -8.58
N LEU A 164 8.84 14.92 -7.31
CA LEU A 164 8.94 13.94 -6.23
C LEU A 164 8.08 12.71 -6.52
N PHE A 165 6.86 12.90 -6.99
CA PHE A 165 5.95 11.83 -7.38
C PHE A 165 6.46 11.05 -8.59
N HIS A 166 6.95 11.76 -9.61
CA HIS A 166 7.56 11.14 -10.78
C HIS A 166 8.76 10.27 -10.39
N ASP A 167 9.69 10.81 -9.61
CA ASP A 167 10.89 10.10 -9.17
C ASP A 167 10.53 8.84 -8.37
N GLU A 168 9.50 8.90 -7.52
CA GLU A 168 9.04 7.73 -6.76
C GLU A 168 8.41 6.65 -7.67
N ASN A 169 7.56 7.04 -8.62
CA ASN A 169 7.02 6.09 -9.60
C ASN A 169 8.11 5.46 -10.46
N GLN A 170 9.13 6.21 -10.86
CA GLN A 170 10.28 5.66 -11.60
C GLN A 170 11.06 4.63 -10.78
N LYS A 171 11.18 4.82 -9.45
CA LYS A 171 11.79 3.81 -8.57
C LYS A 171 10.94 2.55 -8.54
N ASP A 172 9.62 2.68 -8.42
CA ASP A 172 8.73 1.53 -8.39
C ASP A 172 8.73 0.76 -9.71
N LEU A 173 8.63 1.45 -10.85
CA LEU A 173 8.72 0.80 -12.17
C LEU A 173 9.98 -0.06 -12.28
N LYS A 174 11.14 0.48 -11.86
CA LYS A 174 12.41 -0.25 -11.86
C LYS A 174 12.42 -1.41 -10.88
N LYS A 175 11.96 -1.20 -9.64
CA LYS A 175 11.96 -2.21 -8.57
C LYS A 175 11.11 -3.41 -8.93
N TYR A 176 9.95 -3.18 -9.55
CA TYR A 176 8.98 -4.23 -9.89
C TYR A 176 9.08 -4.73 -11.34
N LYS A 177 10.07 -4.22 -12.11
CA LYS A 177 10.31 -4.58 -13.52
C LYS A 177 9.07 -4.41 -14.39
N CYS A 178 8.42 -3.26 -14.20
CA CYS A 178 7.36 -2.74 -15.05
C CYS A 178 7.94 -1.99 -16.25
#